data_AF-A0A2E3QMK1-F1
#
_entry.id   AF-A0A2E3QMK1-F1
#
_cell.length_a   1.000
_cell.length_b   1.000
_cell.length_c   1.000
_cell.angle_alpha   90.00
_cell.angle_beta   90.00
_cell.angle_gamma   90.00
#
_symmetry.space_group_name_H-M   'P 1'
#
loop_
_entity.id
_entity.type
_entity.pdbx_description
1 polymer ?
#
loop_
_entity_poly.entity_id
_entity_poly.type
_entity_poly.pdbx_seq_one_letter_code
_entity_poly.pdbx_strand_id
1 'polypeptide(L)'
;MAFTFPAIAASSLSVDTDGDGIEDSQDADDDGDGVLDEADFDPVNFFLRKDSDCDGLANYYDTDKDNDGLFDSERLQILGRNTTGGGSGVRLKLAADVPDGQLNLNFRIDASEWVHKQDSGANEWAEYGLEIQPWIDEVLRLLEEKGDIDSYSAFVSFFSVAEFLAIPIPEEDGGDSTPLEADQCQSGLNSVHSDKTVIGRMFLQTTSSSNNVSFTHIINNSDQSLEFIGTIYGSDGTQLGGKNVSLNVDQIRPGGRLVLASETLEDIFLIDPWTGPAMIEVRAANSFRVMTRLRSPSGLVSNTNCVTTDQVDNVLGFDESDMTYIRFINIGETPITNIRGSLLDSSGNVIGSTNPILIDELAAKAHVWKNRNQLSDLAGDTWNGTASLKIENADDNLRLLNLNFINNETFFNFSCYESGQ
;
A
#
# COMPACT_ATOMS: atom_id res chain seq x y z
N MET A 1 52.74 -2.95 -40.64
CA MET A 1 52.08 -3.85 -39.68
C MET A 1 50.76 -3.22 -39.31
N ALA A 2 49.67 -3.71 -39.89
CA ALA A 2 48.33 -3.36 -39.46
C ALA A 2 47.96 -4.32 -38.33
N PHE A 3 47.69 -3.79 -37.14
CA PHE A 3 47.07 -4.55 -36.06
C PHE A 3 45.56 -4.58 -36.36
N THR A 4 45.07 -5.74 -36.78
CA THR A 4 43.65 -6.03 -36.85
C THR A 4 43.16 -6.34 -35.43
N PHE A 5 42.26 -5.54 -34.89
CA PHE A 5 41.49 -5.90 -33.71
C PHE A 5 40.54 -7.05 -34.08
N PRO A 6 40.42 -8.11 -33.26
CA PRO A 6 39.38 -9.10 -33.48
C PRO A 6 38.03 -8.44 -33.16
N ALA A 7 37.06 -8.64 -34.04
CA ALA A 7 35.68 -8.30 -33.77
C ALA A 7 35.21 -9.14 -32.57
N ILE A 8 34.80 -8.48 -31.49
CA ILE A 8 33.99 -9.12 -30.46
C ILE A 8 32.66 -9.45 -31.14
N ALA A 9 32.43 -10.74 -31.39
CA ALA A 9 31.11 -11.23 -31.72
C ALA A 9 30.22 -10.91 -30.52
N ALA A 10 29.13 -10.18 -30.75
CA ALA A 10 28.04 -10.11 -29.80
C ALA A 10 27.46 -11.52 -29.67
N SER A 11 27.96 -12.28 -28.69
CA SER A 11 27.21 -13.40 -28.15
C SER A 11 26.02 -12.77 -27.44
N SER A 12 24.81 -13.26 -27.71
CA SER A 12 23.67 -13.07 -26.81
C SER A 12 24.15 -13.43 -25.41
N LEU A 13 24.21 -12.46 -24.50
CA LEU A 13 24.29 -12.76 -23.08
C LEU A 13 22.94 -13.39 -22.74
N SER A 14 22.98 -14.70 -22.55
CA SER A 14 22.02 -15.47 -21.77
C SER A 14 21.89 -14.84 -20.38
N VAL A 15 20.69 -14.93 -19.80
CA VAL A 15 20.47 -14.54 -18.41
C VAL A 15 21.05 -15.66 -17.53
N ASP A 16 21.68 -15.24 -16.44
CA ASP A 16 22.35 -16.04 -15.42
C ASP A 16 22.07 -15.26 -14.12
N THR A 17 20.95 -15.60 -13.49
CA THR A 17 20.28 -14.78 -12.49
C THR A 17 20.98 -14.85 -11.13
N ASP A 18 21.46 -16.02 -10.71
CA ASP A 18 22.22 -16.22 -9.48
C ASP A 18 23.75 -15.99 -9.63
N GLY A 19 24.24 -15.96 -10.88
CA GLY A 19 25.63 -15.70 -11.21
C GLY A 19 26.57 -16.88 -10.96
N ASP A 20 26.05 -18.11 -10.89
CA ASP A 20 26.85 -19.32 -10.70
C ASP A 20 27.62 -19.77 -11.97
N GLY A 21 27.25 -19.19 -13.13
CA GLY A 21 27.85 -19.43 -14.43
C GLY A 21 27.15 -20.49 -15.28
N ILE A 22 26.02 -21.00 -14.83
CA ILE A 22 25.02 -21.73 -15.61
C ILE A 22 23.98 -20.70 -16.12
N GLU A 23 23.49 -20.89 -17.34
CA GLU A 23 22.49 -19.97 -17.89
C GLU A 23 21.11 -20.39 -17.39
N ASP A 24 20.21 -19.46 -17.05
CA ASP A 24 18.86 -19.77 -16.53
C ASP A 24 18.14 -20.88 -17.34
N SER A 25 18.27 -20.84 -18.68
CA SER A 25 17.69 -21.87 -19.56
C SER A 25 18.23 -23.31 -19.40
N GLN A 26 19.30 -23.49 -18.65
CA GLN A 26 20.03 -24.72 -18.35
C GLN A 26 20.29 -24.89 -16.85
N ASP A 27 19.91 -23.91 -16.04
CA ASP A 27 19.86 -24.02 -14.59
C ASP A 27 18.57 -24.73 -14.18
N ALA A 28 18.55 -25.27 -12.97
CA ALA A 28 17.36 -25.84 -12.36
C ALA A 28 16.93 -25.06 -11.10
N ASP A 29 17.69 -24.04 -10.72
CA ASP A 29 17.50 -23.13 -9.58
C ASP A 29 18.08 -21.77 -10.00
N ASP A 30 17.31 -21.04 -10.82
CA ASP A 30 17.73 -19.84 -11.55
C ASP A 30 18.23 -18.71 -10.60
N ASP A 31 17.76 -18.65 -9.35
CA ASP A 31 18.13 -17.62 -8.38
C ASP A 31 19.02 -18.09 -7.22
N GLY A 32 19.27 -19.40 -7.14
CA GLY A 32 20.21 -20.02 -6.22
C GLY A 32 19.74 -19.99 -4.76
N ASP A 33 18.44 -19.90 -4.51
CA ASP A 33 17.87 -19.88 -3.16
C ASP A 33 17.72 -21.28 -2.54
N GLY A 34 17.94 -22.33 -3.34
CA GLY A 34 17.88 -23.73 -2.94
C GLY A 34 16.53 -24.40 -3.17
N VAL A 35 15.56 -23.72 -3.80
CA VAL A 35 14.31 -24.27 -4.32
C VAL A 35 14.42 -24.40 -5.85
N LEU A 36 14.06 -25.56 -6.40
CA LEU A 36 14.14 -25.76 -7.86
C LEU A 36 13.05 -24.95 -8.58
N ASP A 37 13.33 -24.43 -9.79
CA ASP A 37 12.41 -23.57 -10.58
C ASP A 37 11.02 -24.19 -10.78
N GLU A 38 10.93 -25.52 -10.84
CA GLU A 38 9.67 -26.24 -11.03
C GLU A 38 8.76 -26.25 -9.78
N ALA A 39 9.32 -25.86 -8.63
CA ALA A 39 8.70 -25.83 -7.32
C ALA A 39 8.88 -24.46 -6.61
N ASP A 40 9.46 -23.47 -7.30
CA ASP A 40 9.61 -22.10 -6.81
C ASP A 40 8.44 -21.23 -7.29
N PHE A 41 7.94 -20.37 -6.40
CA PHE A 41 6.91 -19.39 -6.71
C PHE A 41 7.44 -18.28 -7.65
N ASP A 42 8.69 -17.87 -7.52
CA ASP A 42 9.34 -16.91 -8.44
C ASP A 42 10.80 -17.34 -8.70
N PRO A 43 11.05 -18.20 -9.71
CA PRO A 43 12.36 -18.83 -9.96
C PRO A 43 13.55 -17.89 -10.14
N VAL A 44 13.31 -16.59 -10.36
CA VAL A 44 14.38 -15.60 -10.61
C VAL A 44 14.56 -14.62 -9.45
N ASN A 45 13.99 -14.93 -8.28
CA ASN A 45 13.93 -14.02 -7.15
C ASN A 45 14.15 -14.72 -5.81
N PHE A 46 15.42 -14.71 -5.39
CA PHE A 46 15.99 -15.36 -4.20
C PHE A 46 15.20 -15.26 -2.88
N PHE A 47 14.27 -14.31 -2.76
CA PHE A 47 13.48 -14.09 -1.54
C PHE A 47 12.11 -14.78 -1.56
N LEU A 48 11.63 -15.27 -2.71
CA LEU A 48 10.23 -15.63 -2.93
C LEU A 48 9.96 -17.13 -3.10
N ARG A 49 10.78 -17.98 -2.49
CA ARG A 49 10.68 -19.45 -2.39
C ARG A 49 9.34 -20.17 -2.19
N LYS A 50 8.26 -19.55 -1.69
CA LYS A 50 7.04 -20.30 -1.27
C LYS A 50 5.76 -19.48 -1.25
N ASP A 51 4.66 -20.07 -1.73
CA ASP A 51 3.26 -19.63 -1.60
C ASP A 51 2.47 -20.83 -1.04
N SER A 52 2.07 -20.76 0.22
CA SER A 52 1.50 -21.91 0.95
C SER A 52 0.03 -22.16 0.64
N ASP A 53 -0.72 -21.16 0.18
CA ASP A 53 -2.16 -21.23 -0.03
C ASP A 53 -2.58 -21.11 -1.50
N CYS A 54 -1.60 -20.88 -2.38
CA CYS A 54 -1.74 -20.79 -3.83
C CYS A 54 -2.58 -19.60 -4.30
N ASP A 55 -2.62 -18.51 -3.53
CA ASP A 55 -3.41 -17.34 -3.87
C ASP A 55 -2.69 -16.35 -4.82
N GLY A 56 -1.41 -16.61 -5.11
CA GLY A 56 -0.58 -15.78 -5.97
C GLY A 56 0.23 -14.72 -5.22
N LEU A 57 0.29 -14.79 -3.89
CA LEU A 57 1.21 -14.04 -3.04
C LEU A 57 2.18 -15.01 -2.37
N ALA A 58 3.49 -14.84 -2.60
CA ALA A 58 4.49 -15.56 -1.81
C ALA A 58 4.26 -15.30 -0.32
N ASN A 59 4.44 -16.32 0.51
CA ASN A 59 4.38 -16.29 1.96
C ASN A 59 5.14 -15.11 2.56
N TYR A 60 6.26 -14.71 1.96
CA TYR A 60 7.02 -13.55 2.44
C TYR A 60 6.19 -12.24 2.41
N TYR A 61 5.25 -12.12 1.47
CA TYR A 61 4.33 -11.00 1.29
C TYR A 61 2.88 -11.31 1.66
N ASP A 62 2.55 -12.58 1.89
CA ASP A 62 1.25 -13.03 2.31
C ASP A 62 1.09 -12.94 3.84
N THR A 63 0.01 -12.29 4.24
CA THR A 63 -0.35 -12.07 5.64
C THR A 63 -1.31 -13.11 6.18
N ASP A 64 -1.86 -14.00 5.35
CA ASP A 64 -2.73 -15.13 5.70
C ASP A 64 -2.25 -16.39 4.95
N LYS A 65 -1.04 -16.86 5.28
CA LYS A 65 -0.27 -17.86 4.50
C LYS A 65 -0.98 -19.18 4.24
N ASP A 66 -2.10 -19.47 4.89
CA ASP A 66 -2.86 -20.69 4.71
C ASP A 66 -4.33 -20.43 4.29
N ASN A 67 -4.69 -19.18 3.94
CA ASN A 67 -6.01 -18.68 3.58
C ASN A 67 -7.15 -19.15 4.50
N ASP A 68 -6.85 -19.35 5.78
CA ASP A 68 -7.87 -19.83 6.73
C ASP A 68 -8.82 -18.69 7.17
N GLY A 69 -8.57 -17.48 6.68
CA GLY A 69 -9.35 -16.28 6.95
C GLY A 69 -8.92 -15.56 8.22
N LEU A 70 -7.73 -15.88 8.76
CA LEU A 70 -7.13 -15.28 9.95
C LEU A 70 -5.67 -14.93 9.69
N PHE A 71 -5.39 -13.63 9.59
CA PHE A 71 -4.04 -13.16 9.33
C PHE A 71 -3.04 -13.69 10.37
N ASP A 72 -1.83 -14.03 9.94
CA ASP A 72 -0.72 -14.50 10.78
C ASP A 72 -0.48 -13.59 11.99
N SER A 73 -0.63 -12.29 11.79
CA SER A 73 -0.48 -11.27 12.83
C SER A 73 -1.60 -11.29 13.88
N GLU A 74 -2.78 -11.83 13.55
CA GLU A 74 -3.94 -11.96 14.42
C GLU A 74 -3.94 -13.26 15.24
N ARG A 75 -2.99 -14.17 15.00
CA ARG A 75 -2.82 -15.44 15.74
C ARG A 75 -2.39 -15.26 17.21
N LEU A 76 -2.12 -14.02 17.68
CA LEU A 76 -1.82 -13.73 19.08
C LEU A 76 -2.52 -12.48 19.66
N GLN A 77 -3.17 -12.61 20.81
CA GLN A 77 -3.67 -11.49 21.63
C GLN A 77 -3.42 -11.71 23.13
N ILE A 78 -2.66 -10.82 23.78
CA ILE A 78 -2.39 -10.89 25.23
C ILE A 78 -3.59 -10.33 26.02
N LEU A 79 -4.46 -11.23 26.52
CA LEU A 79 -5.67 -10.84 27.26
C LEU A 79 -5.49 -10.89 28.80
N GLY A 80 -4.67 -9.98 29.35
CA GLY A 80 -4.77 -9.53 30.74
C GLY A 80 -4.06 -10.34 31.86
N ARG A 81 -3.80 -9.66 32.99
CA ARG A 81 -3.06 -10.17 34.17
C ARG A 81 -3.91 -11.06 35.08
N ASN A 82 -3.43 -12.27 35.41
CA ASN A 82 -3.92 -13.04 36.56
C ASN A 82 -3.11 -12.68 37.82
N THR A 83 -3.73 -12.06 38.84
CA THR A 83 -3.05 -11.56 40.06
C THR A 83 -3.42 -12.31 41.34
N THR A 84 -4.15 -13.42 41.25
CA THR A 84 -4.51 -14.24 42.42
C THR A 84 -3.69 -15.54 42.46
N GLY A 85 -2.58 -15.55 43.21
CA GLY A 85 -1.89 -16.79 43.60
C GLY A 85 -0.39 -16.91 43.29
N GLY A 86 0.27 -15.87 42.77
CA GLY A 86 1.73 -15.91 42.52
C GLY A 86 2.13 -16.66 41.24
N GLY A 87 1.24 -16.72 40.25
CA GLY A 87 1.54 -17.05 38.86
C GLY A 87 0.84 -16.05 37.94
N SER A 88 1.45 -15.72 36.81
CA SER A 88 0.97 -14.72 35.84
C SER A 88 0.84 -15.39 34.48
N GLY A 89 -0.39 -15.76 34.08
CA GLY A 89 -0.65 -16.42 32.79
C GLY A 89 -0.65 -15.43 31.62
N VAL A 90 -0.25 -15.92 30.44
CA VAL A 90 -0.47 -15.26 29.15
C VAL A 90 -1.69 -15.93 28.51
N ARG A 91 -2.45 -15.22 27.68
CA ARG A 91 -3.52 -15.84 26.88
C ARG A 91 -3.10 -15.73 25.42
N LEU A 92 -3.25 -16.81 24.66
CA LEU A 92 -2.85 -16.88 23.25
C LEU A 92 -4.06 -17.30 22.43
N LYS A 93 -4.69 -16.37 21.74
CA LYS A 93 -5.82 -16.70 20.88
C LYS A 93 -5.32 -17.33 19.58
N LEU A 94 -5.19 -18.66 19.57
CA LEU A 94 -5.02 -19.43 18.34
C LEU A 94 -6.39 -19.75 17.78
N ALA A 95 -6.59 -19.46 16.50
CA ALA A 95 -7.84 -19.69 15.81
C ALA A 95 -7.72 -20.95 14.94
N ALA A 96 -7.61 -22.10 15.60
CA ALA A 96 -8.05 -23.34 14.96
C ALA A 96 -9.58 -23.43 15.11
N ASP A 97 -10.24 -24.22 14.24
CA ASP A 97 -11.66 -24.59 14.23
C ASP A 97 -12.12 -25.36 15.50
N VAL A 98 -11.73 -24.88 16.68
CA VAL A 98 -12.17 -25.36 17.98
C VAL A 98 -13.35 -24.49 18.40
N PRO A 99 -14.49 -25.06 18.84
CA PRO A 99 -15.73 -24.31 19.11
C PRO A 99 -15.64 -23.10 20.06
N ASP A 100 -14.54 -22.92 20.80
CA ASP A 100 -14.26 -21.75 21.65
C ASP A 100 -13.05 -20.89 21.22
N GLY A 101 -12.34 -21.21 20.13
CA GLY A 101 -11.40 -20.35 19.38
C GLY A 101 -10.37 -19.53 20.17
N GLN A 102 -10.04 -19.94 21.40
CA GLN A 102 -9.13 -19.24 22.32
C GLN A 102 -8.35 -20.26 23.14
N LEU A 103 -7.01 -20.24 23.04
CA LEU A 103 -6.13 -21.01 23.92
C LEU A 103 -5.63 -20.12 25.08
N ASN A 104 -5.55 -20.68 26.28
CA ASN A 104 -4.92 -20.01 27.41
C ASN A 104 -3.60 -20.72 27.72
N LEU A 105 -2.48 -20.25 27.17
CA LEU A 105 -1.16 -20.74 27.57
C LEU A 105 -0.69 -20.04 28.85
N ASN A 106 -0.93 -20.68 29.99
CA ASN A 106 -0.53 -20.13 31.28
C ASN A 106 0.96 -20.38 31.54
N PHE A 107 1.73 -19.31 31.58
CA PHE A 107 3.14 -19.34 32.00
C PHE A 107 3.27 -18.94 33.47
N ARG A 108 4.35 -19.38 34.11
CA ARG A 108 4.78 -18.89 35.42
C ARG A 108 6.28 -18.65 35.40
N ILE A 109 6.70 -17.57 36.04
CA ILE A 109 8.12 -17.33 36.35
C ILE A 109 8.36 -17.84 37.76
N ASP A 110 9.13 -18.91 37.89
CA ASP A 110 9.70 -19.34 39.16
C ASP A 110 11.05 -18.66 39.37
N ALA A 111 11.70 -18.81 40.53
CA ALA A 111 12.85 -17.98 40.93
C ALA A 111 14.11 -18.06 40.01
N SER A 112 14.05 -18.77 38.88
CA SER A 112 15.16 -18.89 37.93
C SER A 112 14.78 -19.19 36.47
N GLU A 113 13.55 -19.63 36.13
CA GLU A 113 13.20 -20.08 34.76
C GLU A 113 11.70 -19.87 34.43
N TRP A 114 11.38 -19.76 33.14
CA TRP A 114 10.02 -19.82 32.60
C TRP A 114 9.48 -21.26 32.71
N VAL A 115 8.28 -21.44 33.26
CA VAL A 115 7.62 -22.75 33.33
C VAL A 115 6.23 -22.63 32.72
N HIS A 116 6.03 -23.26 31.55
CA HIS A 116 4.69 -23.47 31.00
C HIS A 116 3.89 -24.44 31.89
N LYS A 117 2.70 -24.05 32.31
CA LYS A 117 1.74 -24.96 32.96
C LYS A 117 0.72 -25.43 31.95
N GLN A 118 0.75 -26.73 31.67
CA GLN A 118 -0.27 -27.42 30.87
C GLN A 118 -1.67 -27.14 31.46
N ASP A 119 -2.51 -26.43 30.70
CA ASP A 119 -3.91 -26.18 31.07
C ASP A 119 -4.81 -27.29 30.49
N SER A 120 -6.02 -27.37 31.03
CA SER A 120 -7.11 -28.29 30.72
C SER A 120 -7.50 -28.38 29.23
N GLY A 121 -7.14 -27.39 28.39
CA GLY A 121 -7.40 -27.38 26.94
C GLY A 121 -6.42 -28.20 26.09
N ALA A 122 -5.33 -28.72 26.65
CA ALA A 122 -4.31 -29.49 25.89
C ALA A 122 -4.85 -30.80 25.28
N ASN A 123 -5.94 -31.36 25.83
CA ASN A 123 -6.57 -32.57 25.30
C ASN A 123 -7.43 -32.28 24.05
N GLU A 124 -7.99 -31.08 23.92
CA GLU A 124 -8.81 -30.70 22.76
C GLU A 124 -7.93 -30.56 21.50
N TRP A 125 -6.70 -30.07 21.64
CA TRP A 125 -5.73 -29.91 20.54
C TRP A 125 -5.26 -31.24 19.95
N ALA A 126 -5.02 -32.23 20.80
CA ALA A 126 -4.65 -33.58 20.35
C ALA A 126 -5.77 -34.26 19.55
N GLU A 127 -7.04 -33.91 19.82
CA GLU A 127 -8.19 -34.39 19.05
C GLU A 127 -8.29 -33.75 17.66
N TYR A 128 -7.74 -32.54 17.46
CA TYR A 128 -7.66 -31.84 16.17
C TYR A 128 -6.28 -31.97 15.48
N GLY A 129 -5.36 -32.78 16.02
CA GLY A 129 -4.07 -33.05 15.39
C GLY A 129 -3.05 -31.91 15.45
N LEU A 130 -3.23 -30.94 16.35
CA LEU A 130 -2.35 -29.79 16.48
C LEU A 130 -1.27 -30.01 17.55
N GLU A 131 0.01 -29.84 17.17
CA GLU A 131 1.13 -29.91 18.11
C GLU A 131 1.34 -28.56 18.81
N ILE A 132 1.24 -28.54 20.15
CA ILE A 132 1.32 -27.30 20.95
C ILE A 132 2.77 -26.87 21.20
N GLN A 133 3.73 -27.79 21.13
CA GLN A 133 5.11 -27.55 21.54
C GLN A 133 5.84 -26.47 20.72
N PRO A 134 5.73 -26.44 19.37
CA PRO A 134 6.34 -25.38 18.55
C PRO A 134 5.88 -23.97 18.94
N TRP A 135 4.59 -23.83 19.29
CA TRP A 135 4.01 -22.57 19.74
C TRP A 135 4.49 -22.14 21.12
N ILE A 136 4.73 -23.10 22.02
CA ILE A 136 5.34 -22.82 23.33
C ILE A 136 6.77 -22.32 23.15
N ASP A 137 7.54 -23.00 22.30
CA ASP A 137 8.95 -22.71 22.07
C ASP A 137 9.13 -21.32 21.41
N GLU A 138 8.28 -20.96 20.45
CA GLU A 138 8.32 -19.65 19.79
C GLU A 138 7.93 -18.50 20.72
N VAL A 139 6.92 -18.69 21.57
CA VAL A 139 6.54 -17.70 22.60
C VAL A 139 7.70 -17.48 23.57
N LEU A 140 8.38 -18.54 24.00
CA LEU A 140 9.56 -18.44 24.87
C LEU A 140 10.72 -17.73 24.15
N ARG A 141 11.00 -18.09 22.89
CA ARG A 141 12.04 -17.45 22.06
C ARG A 141 11.82 -15.93 21.95
N LEU A 142 10.59 -15.51 21.67
CA LEU A 142 10.27 -14.08 21.53
C LEU A 142 10.31 -13.31 22.84
N LEU A 143 9.96 -13.96 23.95
CA LEU A 143 10.12 -13.37 25.28
C LEU A 143 11.60 -13.18 25.65
N GLU A 144 12.46 -14.09 25.21
CA GLU A 144 13.92 -14.00 25.38
C GLU A 144 14.56 -12.96 24.43
N GLU A 145 14.10 -12.86 23.18
CA GLU A 145 14.65 -11.92 22.18
C GLU A 145 14.22 -10.46 22.46
N LYS A 146 12.95 -10.24 22.84
CA LYS A 146 12.39 -8.89 23.03
C LYS A 146 12.63 -8.32 24.43
N GLY A 147 13.16 -9.11 25.35
CA GLY A 147 13.14 -8.76 26.76
C GLY A 147 14.38 -9.20 27.52
N ASP A 148 15.15 -8.22 27.99
CA ASP A 148 15.86 -8.29 29.28
C ASP A 148 14.84 -8.50 30.44
N ILE A 149 14.01 -9.55 30.38
CA ILE A 149 12.98 -9.89 31.36
C ILE A 149 13.57 -10.97 32.28
N ASP A 150 14.55 -10.55 33.07
CA ASP A 150 15.27 -11.39 34.03
C ASP A 150 14.57 -11.47 35.40
N SER A 151 13.48 -10.71 35.58
CA SER A 151 12.85 -10.50 36.88
C SER A 151 11.37 -10.17 36.77
N TYR A 152 10.63 -10.49 37.83
CA TYR A 152 9.21 -10.16 37.98
C TYR A 152 8.91 -8.66 37.79
N SER A 153 9.86 -7.78 38.13
CA SER A 153 9.71 -6.33 37.96
C SER A 153 9.90 -5.89 36.51
N ALA A 154 10.88 -6.44 35.79
CA ALA A 154 11.09 -6.18 34.36
C ALA A 154 9.87 -6.66 33.56
N PHE A 155 9.32 -7.81 33.93
CA PHE A 155 8.08 -8.37 33.37
C PHE A 155 6.90 -7.40 33.53
N VAL A 156 6.62 -6.93 34.75
CA VAL A 156 5.50 -5.99 34.99
C VAL A 156 5.69 -4.67 34.23
N SER A 157 6.93 -4.22 34.04
CA SER A 157 7.28 -3.01 33.29
C SER A 157 7.05 -3.19 31.78
N PHE A 158 7.57 -4.26 31.19
CA PHE A 158 7.40 -4.58 29.77
C PHE A 158 5.90 -4.73 29.41
N PHE A 159 5.16 -5.50 30.21
CA PHE A 159 3.72 -5.71 30.07
C PHE A 159 2.86 -4.61 30.73
N SER A 160 3.42 -3.43 30.99
CA SER A 160 2.65 -2.21 31.28
C SER A 160 2.59 -1.24 30.11
N VAL A 161 3.32 -1.52 29.03
CA VAL A 161 3.46 -0.65 27.85
C VAL A 161 3.19 -1.40 26.54
N ALA A 162 3.47 -2.70 26.47
CA ALA A 162 3.19 -3.50 25.29
C ALA A 162 1.74 -4.03 25.29
N GLU A 163 0.91 -3.51 24.37
CA GLU A 163 -0.46 -4.02 24.09
C GLU A 163 -0.47 -5.11 23.01
N PHE A 164 0.65 -5.33 22.31
CA PHE A 164 0.75 -6.27 21.19
C PHE A 164 2.16 -6.87 21.07
N LEU A 165 2.25 -8.16 20.78
CA LEU A 165 3.46 -8.84 20.31
C LEU A 165 3.06 -9.63 19.07
N ALA A 166 3.56 -9.22 17.90
CA ALA A 166 3.45 -10.02 16.70
C ALA A 166 4.41 -11.20 16.82
N ILE A 167 3.85 -12.42 16.78
CA ILE A 167 4.61 -13.67 16.72
C ILE A 167 4.43 -14.19 15.30
N PRO A 168 5.50 -14.35 14.50
CA PRO A 168 5.40 -15.05 13.24
C PRO A 168 4.94 -16.49 13.47
N ILE A 169 4.22 -17.08 12.52
CA ILE A 169 4.01 -18.54 12.51
C ILE A 169 5.42 -19.16 12.57
N PRO A 170 5.68 -20.14 13.47
CA PRO A 170 6.93 -20.87 13.42
C PRO A 170 7.04 -21.49 12.03
N GLU A 171 7.92 -20.95 11.19
CA GLU A 171 8.39 -21.69 10.02
C GLU A 171 8.99 -22.98 10.59
N GLU A 172 8.71 -24.13 9.96
CA GLU A 172 9.51 -25.31 10.24
C GLU A 172 10.95 -24.99 9.79
N ASP A 173 11.71 -24.30 10.65
CA ASP A 173 13.16 -24.22 10.60
C ASP A 173 13.68 -25.61 11.01
N GLY A 174 13.37 -26.59 10.18
CA GLY A 174 14.02 -27.87 10.14
C GLY A 174 15.43 -27.62 9.64
N GLY A 175 16.37 -27.48 10.57
CA GLY A 175 17.77 -27.75 10.29
C GLY A 175 17.93 -29.20 9.83
N ASP A 176 17.64 -29.48 8.57
CA ASP A 176 18.00 -30.70 7.87
C ASP A 176 18.54 -30.34 6.49
N SER A 177 19.66 -30.96 6.16
CA SER A 177 20.42 -30.81 4.92
C SER A 177 19.73 -31.48 3.71
N THR A 178 18.40 -31.45 3.68
CA THR A 178 17.58 -32.00 2.60
C THR A 178 16.99 -30.86 1.77
N PRO A 179 16.81 -31.02 0.44
CA PRO A 179 16.17 -29.99 -0.38
C PRO A 179 14.83 -29.59 0.23
N LEU A 180 14.58 -28.29 0.36
CA LEU A 180 13.37 -27.73 0.95
C LEU A 180 12.14 -28.29 0.22
N GLU A 181 11.10 -28.68 0.96
CA GLU A 181 9.94 -29.37 0.41
C GLU A 181 9.17 -28.51 -0.61
N ALA A 182 8.74 -29.19 -1.68
CA ALA A 182 8.06 -28.64 -2.84
C ALA A 182 6.77 -27.86 -2.52
N ASP A 183 6.51 -26.85 -3.35
CA ASP A 183 5.23 -26.18 -3.52
C ASP A 183 4.07 -27.19 -3.68
N GLN A 184 2.99 -27.02 -2.89
CA GLN A 184 1.78 -27.86 -2.95
C GLN A 184 0.80 -27.40 -4.05
N CYS A 185 1.12 -26.32 -4.78
CA CYS A 185 0.27 -25.79 -5.83
C CYS A 185 0.33 -26.62 -7.13
N GLN A 186 -0.23 -27.83 -7.11
CA GLN A 186 -0.45 -28.58 -8.34
C GLN A 186 -1.59 -27.98 -9.17
N SER A 187 -1.23 -27.58 -10.39
CA SER A 187 -2.10 -27.08 -11.46
C SER A 187 -3.50 -27.75 -11.50
N GLY A 188 -4.50 -27.00 -11.04
CA GLY A 188 -5.89 -27.23 -11.42
C GLY A 188 -6.89 -27.18 -10.28
N LEU A 189 -7.25 -25.98 -9.83
CA LEU A 189 -8.57 -25.72 -9.28
C LEU A 189 -9.15 -24.41 -9.82
N ASN A 190 -10.35 -24.55 -10.39
CA ASN A 190 -11.12 -23.48 -11.00
C ASN A 190 -11.45 -22.40 -9.98
N SER A 191 -10.98 -21.18 -10.24
CA SER A 191 -11.43 -19.96 -9.58
C SER A 191 -12.94 -19.80 -9.75
N VAL A 192 -13.71 -20.11 -8.71
CA VAL A 192 -15.07 -19.62 -8.57
C VAL A 192 -15.02 -18.54 -7.50
N HIS A 193 -14.75 -17.30 -7.90
CA HIS A 193 -15.31 -16.04 -7.39
C HIS A 193 -14.92 -14.91 -8.36
N SER A 194 -15.82 -13.96 -8.60
CA SER A 194 -15.80 -13.11 -9.80
C SER A 194 -14.72 -12.02 -9.82
N ASP A 195 -13.95 -11.99 -10.90
CA ASP A 195 -13.02 -10.96 -11.43
C ASP A 195 -13.59 -9.52 -11.51
N LYS A 196 -13.95 -8.90 -10.40
CA LYS A 196 -14.28 -7.46 -10.38
C LYS A 196 -13.58 -6.72 -9.25
N THR A 197 -12.37 -6.28 -9.52
CA THR A 197 -11.69 -5.29 -8.69
C THR A 197 -12.23 -3.89 -8.98
N VAL A 198 -12.72 -3.19 -7.96
CA VAL A 198 -13.09 -1.77 -8.01
C VAL A 198 -11.85 -0.93 -7.71
N ILE A 199 -11.64 0.16 -8.44
CA ILE A 199 -10.50 1.08 -8.24
C ILE A 199 -11.00 2.46 -7.80
N GLY A 200 -10.51 2.94 -6.66
CA GLY A 200 -10.66 4.31 -6.18
C GLY A 200 -9.33 5.04 -6.27
N ARG A 201 -9.34 6.37 -6.49
CA ARG A 201 -8.12 7.16 -6.61
C ARG A 201 -8.13 8.36 -5.68
N MET A 202 -7.02 8.54 -4.96
CA MET A 202 -6.70 9.75 -4.21
C MET A 202 -5.77 10.61 -5.05
N PHE A 203 -6.15 11.86 -5.29
CA PHE A 203 -5.42 12.75 -6.19
C PHE A 203 -4.55 13.78 -5.49
N LEU A 204 -4.60 13.93 -4.17
CA LEU A 204 -3.84 14.98 -3.46
C LEU A 204 -3.35 14.53 -2.08
N GLN A 205 -2.66 13.39 -1.99
CA GLN A 205 -2.00 12.99 -0.74
C GLN A 205 -0.66 13.71 -0.60
N THR A 206 -0.47 14.42 0.51
CA THR A 206 0.80 15.05 0.89
C THR A 206 1.65 14.09 1.72
N THR A 207 2.97 14.21 1.70
CA THR A 207 3.89 13.50 2.62
C THR A 207 3.73 13.97 4.08
N SER A 208 4.18 13.18 5.05
CA SER A 208 4.22 13.54 6.48
C SER A 208 5.02 14.82 6.77
N SER A 209 6.02 15.13 5.95
CA SER A 209 6.86 16.34 6.08
C SER A 209 6.20 17.63 5.55
N SER A 210 5.01 17.52 4.95
CA SER A 210 4.28 18.66 4.39
C SER A 210 3.60 19.50 5.47
N ASN A 211 3.65 20.82 5.32
CA ASN A 211 2.87 21.76 6.15
C ASN A 211 1.35 21.59 5.97
N ASN A 212 0.91 21.08 4.82
CA ASN A 212 -0.47 20.65 4.62
C ASN A 212 -0.57 19.17 4.99
N VAL A 213 -1.39 18.85 5.98
CA VAL A 213 -1.55 17.48 6.49
C VAL A 213 -2.75 16.83 5.82
N SER A 214 -2.58 15.67 5.20
CA SER A 214 -3.64 14.97 4.49
C SER A 214 -3.97 13.62 5.12
N PHE A 215 -5.26 13.28 5.10
CA PHE A 215 -5.77 11.99 5.53
C PHE A 215 -6.49 11.32 4.37
N THR A 216 -6.08 10.11 4.04
CA THR A 216 -6.78 9.22 3.12
C THR A 216 -7.93 8.55 3.86
N HIS A 217 -9.15 8.83 3.44
CA HIS A 217 -10.34 8.17 3.96
C HIS A 217 -10.89 7.21 2.91
N ILE A 218 -11.08 5.96 3.31
CA ILE A 218 -11.68 4.91 2.49
C ILE A 218 -12.95 4.45 3.20
N ILE A 219 -14.08 4.50 2.52
CA ILE A 219 -15.40 4.18 3.09
C ILE A 219 -15.96 3.01 2.30
N ASN A 220 -16.16 1.89 2.98
CA ASN A 220 -16.89 0.77 2.41
C ASN A 220 -18.37 1.16 2.28
N ASN A 221 -18.87 1.25 1.04
CA ASN A 221 -20.29 1.50 0.77
C ASN A 221 -20.97 0.32 0.06
N SER A 222 -20.33 -0.85 0.09
CA SER A 222 -20.92 -2.12 -0.29
C SER A 222 -21.70 -2.74 0.87
N ASP A 223 -22.25 -3.93 0.63
CA ASP A 223 -22.95 -4.79 1.59
C ASP A 223 -22.07 -5.92 2.17
N GLN A 224 -20.79 -5.99 1.77
CA GLN A 224 -19.81 -6.97 2.26
C GLN A 224 -18.70 -6.28 3.06
N SER A 225 -18.01 -7.00 3.95
CA SER A 225 -16.74 -6.51 4.52
C SER A 225 -15.69 -6.46 3.40
N LEU A 226 -14.83 -5.43 3.41
CA LEU A 226 -13.83 -5.22 2.37
C LEU A 226 -12.45 -5.03 2.95
N GLU A 227 -11.47 -5.58 2.25
CA GLU A 227 -10.07 -5.21 2.35
C GLU A 227 -9.70 -4.24 1.24
N PHE A 228 -8.72 -3.40 1.53
CA PHE A 228 -8.19 -2.41 0.62
C PHE A 228 -6.71 -2.65 0.41
N ILE A 229 -6.32 -2.76 -0.85
CA ILE A 229 -4.91 -2.75 -1.25
C ILE A 229 -4.60 -1.45 -2.01
N GLY A 230 -3.37 -0.98 -1.95
CA GLY A 230 -2.98 0.34 -2.41
C GLY A 230 -1.69 0.35 -3.23
N THR A 231 -1.55 1.34 -4.11
CA THR A 231 -0.28 1.68 -4.77
C THR A 231 -0.12 3.19 -4.78
N ILE A 232 1.05 3.69 -4.37
CA ILE A 232 1.37 5.12 -4.34
C ILE A 232 2.22 5.48 -5.56
N TYR A 233 1.88 6.57 -6.23
CA TYR A 233 2.63 7.12 -7.35
C TYR A 233 3.11 8.53 -7.05
N GLY A 234 4.40 8.76 -7.26
CA GLY A 234 5.10 10.03 -7.09
C GLY A 234 4.74 11.05 -8.19
N SER A 235 5.44 12.18 -8.17
CA SER A 235 5.09 13.30 -9.04
C SER A 235 5.34 13.02 -10.52
N ASP A 236 6.42 12.29 -10.81
CA ASP A 236 6.86 11.83 -12.12
C ASP A 236 6.20 10.52 -12.57
N GLY A 237 5.31 9.95 -11.74
CA GLY A 237 4.62 8.70 -12.02
C GLY A 237 5.35 7.46 -11.52
N THR A 238 6.52 7.57 -10.88
CA THR A 238 7.19 6.40 -10.29
C THR A 238 6.34 5.81 -9.17
N GLN A 239 6.25 4.49 -9.11
CA GLN A 239 5.71 3.80 -7.95
C GLN A 239 6.59 4.06 -6.73
N LEU A 240 5.98 4.40 -5.60
CA LEU A 240 6.64 4.55 -4.32
C LEU A 240 6.32 3.34 -3.45
N GLY A 241 7.35 2.59 -3.05
CA GLY A 241 7.20 1.38 -2.25
C GLY A 241 6.59 0.21 -3.03
N GLY A 242 5.94 -0.71 -2.30
CA GLY A 242 5.28 -1.88 -2.86
C GLY A 242 4.07 -1.55 -3.74
N LYS A 243 3.73 -2.48 -4.63
CA LYS A 243 2.51 -2.44 -5.44
C LYS A 243 1.42 -3.24 -4.72
N ASN A 244 0.19 -2.74 -4.77
CA ASN A 244 -0.98 -3.43 -4.19
C ASN A 244 -0.77 -3.85 -2.71
N VAL A 245 -0.14 -2.99 -1.91
CA VAL A 245 0.12 -3.23 -0.48
C VAL A 245 -1.18 -3.14 0.31
N SER A 246 -1.40 -4.04 1.27
CA SER A 246 -2.57 -3.98 2.17
C SER A 246 -2.59 -2.68 2.97
N LEU A 247 -3.74 -2.01 3.00
CA LEU A 247 -3.94 -0.71 3.65
C LEU A 247 -4.58 -0.80 5.03
N ASN A 248 -5.19 -1.95 5.35
CA ASN A 248 -5.88 -2.20 6.60
C ASN A 248 -5.50 -3.58 7.11
N VAL A 249 -5.41 -3.71 8.44
CA VAL A 249 -5.21 -5.00 9.11
C VAL A 249 -6.52 -5.78 9.06
N ASP A 250 -7.56 -5.30 9.74
CA ASP A 250 -8.87 -5.96 9.73
C ASP A 250 -9.72 -5.57 8.50
N GLN A 251 -10.61 -6.46 8.07
CA GLN A 251 -11.62 -6.10 7.08
C GLN A 251 -12.52 -4.95 7.54
N ILE A 252 -12.77 -4.00 6.64
CA ILE A 252 -13.66 -2.87 6.90
C ILE A 252 -15.10 -3.29 6.60
N ARG A 253 -15.90 -3.46 7.65
CA ARG A 253 -17.34 -3.82 7.55
C ARG A 253 -18.15 -2.84 6.68
N PRO A 254 -19.32 -3.25 6.16
CA PRO A 254 -20.24 -2.36 5.45
C PRO A 254 -20.52 -1.04 6.20
N GLY A 255 -20.36 0.09 5.52
CA GLY A 255 -20.49 1.43 6.10
C GLY A 255 -19.28 1.89 6.94
N GLY A 256 -18.31 1.00 7.16
CA GLY A 256 -17.07 1.26 7.88
C GLY A 256 -16.15 2.23 7.13
N ARG A 257 -15.19 2.80 7.86
CA ARG A 257 -14.25 3.77 7.34
C ARG A 257 -12.84 3.50 7.85
N LEU A 258 -11.91 3.35 6.91
CA LEU A 258 -10.48 3.42 7.15
C LEU A 258 -9.99 4.86 7.02
N VAL A 259 -9.09 5.29 7.89
CA VAL A 259 -8.46 6.62 7.83
C VAL A 259 -6.96 6.45 8.02
N LEU A 260 -6.19 6.82 7.00
CA LEU A 260 -4.74 6.72 6.99
C LEU A 260 -4.13 8.12 6.92
N ALA A 261 -3.26 8.42 7.87
CA ALA A 261 -2.41 9.59 7.81
C ALA A 261 -1.22 9.33 6.89
N SER A 262 -0.51 10.39 6.48
CA SER A 262 0.65 10.25 5.60
C SER A 262 1.77 9.44 6.25
N GLU A 263 2.04 9.65 7.54
CA GLU A 263 3.02 8.87 8.30
C GLU A 263 2.69 7.36 8.29
N THR A 264 1.41 7.02 8.43
CA THR A 264 0.96 5.62 8.39
C THR A 264 1.13 5.02 7.00
N LEU A 265 0.93 5.81 5.93
CA LEU A 265 1.19 5.34 4.56
C LEU A 265 2.69 5.16 4.32
N GLU A 266 3.54 6.03 4.85
CA GLU A 266 5.00 5.88 4.79
C GLU A 266 5.44 4.57 5.47
N ASP A 267 4.87 4.26 6.63
CA ASP A 267 5.11 3.01 7.34
C ASP A 267 4.58 1.77 6.58
N ILE A 268 3.33 1.82 6.10
CA ILE A 268 2.70 0.70 5.35
C ILE A 268 3.50 0.35 4.09
N PHE A 269 3.94 1.36 3.34
CA PHE A 269 4.65 1.16 2.08
C PHE A 269 6.17 1.02 2.25
N LEU A 270 6.68 1.13 3.48
CA LEU A 270 8.11 1.11 3.83
C LEU A 270 8.92 2.14 3.02
N ILE A 271 8.40 3.38 2.95
CA ILE A 271 9.02 4.47 2.20
C ILE A 271 9.36 5.66 3.09
N ASP A 272 10.43 6.36 2.74
CA ASP A 272 10.73 7.67 3.30
C ASP A 272 9.70 8.72 2.86
N PRO A 273 9.59 9.86 3.58
CA PRO A 273 8.80 11.02 3.16
C PRO A 273 9.08 11.43 1.70
N TRP A 274 8.04 11.36 0.86
CA TRP A 274 8.17 11.63 -0.58
C TRP A 274 8.07 13.12 -0.94
N THR A 275 8.41 13.47 -2.19
CA THR A 275 8.35 14.85 -2.67
C THR A 275 7.09 15.14 -3.48
N GLY A 276 6.42 16.25 -3.12
CA GLY A 276 5.21 16.71 -3.80
C GLY A 276 3.97 15.89 -3.43
N PRO A 277 2.82 16.15 -4.06
CA PRO A 277 1.62 15.39 -3.80
C PRO A 277 1.60 14.08 -4.60
N ALA A 278 1.33 12.97 -3.94
CA ALA A 278 1.19 11.66 -4.55
C ALA A 278 -0.25 11.40 -5.05
N MET A 279 -0.37 10.51 -6.02
CA MET A 279 -1.61 9.83 -6.34
C MET A 279 -1.61 8.46 -5.66
N ILE A 280 -2.74 8.05 -5.07
CA ILE A 280 -2.88 6.70 -4.51
C ILE A 280 -4.00 5.99 -5.25
N GLU A 281 -3.72 4.82 -5.82
CA GLU A 281 -4.73 3.92 -6.33
C GLU A 281 -5.08 2.91 -5.24
N VAL A 282 -6.34 2.87 -4.85
CA VAL A 282 -6.90 1.91 -3.89
C VAL A 282 -7.73 0.90 -4.68
N ARG A 283 -7.67 -0.37 -4.29
CA ARG A 283 -8.43 -1.46 -4.91
C ARG A 283 -9.16 -2.27 -3.84
N ALA A 284 -10.32 -2.79 -4.19
CA ALA A 284 -11.10 -3.71 -3.37
C ALA A 284 -12.00 -4.60 -4.24
N ALA A 285 -12.51 -5.69 -3.67
CA ALA A 285 -13.42 -6.62 -4.35
C ALA A 285 -14.83 -6.06 -4.64
N ASN A 286 -15.23 -4.95 -4.01
CA ASN A 286 -16.56 -4.36 -4.18
C ASN A 286 -16.53 -2.84 -4.03
N SER A 287 -17.69 -2.18 -4.13
CA SER A 287 -17.81 -0.73 -4.12
C SER A 287 -17.35 -0.08 -2.81
N PHE A 288 -16.52 0.95 -2.96
CA PHE A 288 -16.08 1.83 -1.89
C PHE A 288 -15.96 3.27 -2.40
N ARG A 289 -15.79 4.21 -1.48
CA ARG A 289 -15.52 5.62 -1.79
C ARG A 289 -14.21 6.04 -1.15
N VAL A 290 -13.48 6.92 -1.82
CA VAL A 290 -12.27 7.54 -1.30
C VAL A 290 -12.43 9.05 -1.21
N MET A 291 -11.86 9.66 -0.17
CA MET A 291 -11.73 11.11 -0.06
C MET A 291 -10.42 11.48 0.63
N THR A 292 -9.77 12.54 0.15
CA THR A 292 -8.62 13.13 0.81
C THR A 292 -9.12 14.29 1.63
N ARG A 293 -8.91 14.23 2.95
CA ARG A 293 -9.18 15.34 3.85
C ARG A 293 -7.87 16.05 4.15
N LEU A 294 -7.72 17.27 3.63
CA LEU A 294 -6.53 18.07 3.83
C LEU A 294 -6.78 19.15 4.88
N ARG A 295 -5.84 19.34 5.79
CA ARG A 295 -5.78 20.43 6.75
C ARG A 295 -4.63 21.36 6.37
N SER A 296 -4.94 22.62 6.12
CA SER A 296 -3.94 23.65 5.82
C SER A 296 -3.30 24.22 7.10
N PRO A 297 -2.18 24.95 6.99
CA PRO A 297 -1.57 25.67 8.11
C PRO A 297 -2.49 26.68 8.80
N SER A 298 -3.44 27.26 8.06
CA SER A 298 -4.47 28.16 8.60
C SER A 298 -5.52 27.43 9.45
N GLY A 299 -5.48 26.09 9.51
CA GLY A 299 -6.41 25.25 10.25
C GLY A 299 -7.69 24.89 9.48
N LEU A 300 -7.84 25.41 8.25
CA LEU A 300 -8.96 25.06 7.38
C LEU A 300 -8.85 23.61 6.92
N VAL A 301 -10.00 22.97 6.78
CA VAL A 301 -10.12 21.57 6.38
C VAL A 301 -10.96 21.49 5.13
N SER A 302 -10.43 20.87 4.08
CA SER A 302 -11.11 20.71 2.79
C SER A 302 -11.05 19.27 2.30
N ASN A 303 -12.07 18.86 1.55
CA ASN A 303 -11.98 17.66 0.71
C ASN A 303 -11.29 18.06 -0.59
N THR A 304 -10.19 17.41 -0.91
CA THR A 304 -9.36 17.78 -2.06
C THR A 304 -9.34 16.73 -3.17
N ASN A 305 -10.18 15.70 -3.09
CA ASN A 305 -10.14 14.60 -4.06
C ASN A 305 -10.90 14.84 -5.37
N CYS A 306 -11.66 15.94 -5.49
CA CYS A 306 -12.40 16.21 -6.72
C CYS A 306 -11.46 16.60 -7.86
N VAL A 307 -11.77 16.07 -9.03
CA VAL A 307 -11.10 16.36 -10.30
C VAL A 307 -12.13 16.37 -11.42
N THR A 308 -11.85 17.10 -12.50
CA THR A 308 -12.60 17.07 -13.76
C THR A 308 -11.77 16.39 -14.85
N THR A 309 -12.32 16.22 -16.05
CA THR A 309 -11.64 15.54 -17.17
C THR A 309 -11.30 16.48 -18.31
N ASP A 310 -12.17 17.45 -18.60
CA ASP A 310 -12.07 18.29 -19.81
C ASP A 310 -12.20 19.79 -19.55
N GLN A 311 -12.64 20.21 -18.36
CA GLN A 311 -12.85 21.61 -18.06
C GLN A 311 -12.49 21.98 -16.62
N VAL A 312 -11.84 23.12 -16.45
CA VAL A 312 -11.54 23.75 -15.17
C VAL A 312 -12.09 25.17 -15.18
N ASP A 313 -13.04 25.47 -14.32
CA ASP A 313 -13.48 26.85 -14.11
C ASP A 313 -12.79 27.47 -12.90
N ASN A 314 -13.07 28.73 -12.62
CA ASN A 314 -12.46 29.47 -11.51
C ASN A 314 -10.96 29.69 -11.68
N VAL A 315 -10.49 29.89 -12.92
CA VAL A 315 -9.12 30.32 -13.22
C VAL A 315 -9.03 31.83 -13.06
N LEU A 316 -8.39 32.28 -11.98
CA LEU A 316 -8.33 33.68 -11.60
C LEU A 316 -7.50 34.50 -12.59
N GLY A 317 -7.94 35.72 -12.89
CA GLY A 317 -7.28 36.71 -13.74
C GLY A 317 -6.22 37.51 -13.00
N PHE A 318 -5.58 38.45 -13.69
CA PHE A 318 -4.46 39.25 -13.17
C PHE A 318 -4.88 40.42 -12.27
N ASP A 319 -6.18 40.73 -12.24
CA ASP A 319 -6.79 41.65 -11.29
C ASP A 319 -6.96 41.06 -9.89
N GLU A 320 -6.77 39.75 -9.73
CA GLU A 320 -6.78 39.04 -8.45
C GLU A 320 -5.36 38.83 -7.90
N SER A 321 -5.18 39.03 -6.59
CA SER A 321 -3.91 38.75 -5.91
C SER A 321 -3.67 37.25 -5.69
N ASP A 322 -4.76 36.49 -5.62
CA ASP A 322 -4.74 35.04 -5.44
C ASP A 322 -4.28 34.34 -6.73
N MET A 323 -3.67 33.16 -6.57
CA MET A 323 -3.05 32.44 -7.68
C MET A 323 -3.74 31.10 -7.93
N THR A 324 -4.15 30.87 -9.17
CA THR A 324 -4.64 29.56 -9.63
C THR A 324 -3.50 28.62 -10.00
N TYR A 325 -3.61 27.36 -9.59
CA TYR A 325 -2.78 26.23 -9.98
C TYR A 325 -3.66 25.08 -10.48
N ILE A 326 -3.41 24.64 -11.70
CA ILE A 326 -4.09 23.47 -12.29
C ILE A 326 -3.09 22.33 -12.34
N ARG A 327 -3.45 21.21 -11.71
CA ARG A 327 -2.73 19.94 -11.82
C ARG A 327 -3.34 19.12 -12.95
N PHE A 328 -2.51 18.71 -13.89
CA PHE A 328 -2.85 17.72 -14.91
C PHE A 328 -2.30 16.38 -14.47
N ILE A 329 -3.14 15.37 -14.37
CA ILE A 329 -2.81 14.04 -13.83
C ILE A 329 -3.16 13.00 -14.87
N ASN A 330 -2.23 12.12 -15.19
CA ASN A 330 -2.48 10.95 -16.02
C ASN A 330 -2.74 9.75 -15.13
N ILE A 331 -3.94 9.16 -15.17
CA ILE A 331 -4.25 7.95 -14.39
C ILE A 331 -3.96 6.65 -15.15
N GLY A 332 -3.59 6.75 -16.42
CA GLY A 332 -3.36 5.63 -17.32
C GLY A 332 -1.95 5.04 -17.19
N GLU A 333 -1.75 3.93 -17.89
CA GLU A 333 -0.48 3.19 -17.95
C GLU A 333 0.42 3.66 -19.12
N THR A 334 -0.05 4.58 -19.95
CA THR A 334 0.68 5.11 -21.11
C THR A 334 0.76 6.63 -21.07
N PRO A 335 1.82 7.25 -21.63
CA PRO A 335 1.91 8.70 -21.73
C PRO A 335 0.76 9.33 -22.54
N ILE A 336 0.25 10.47 -22.07
CA ILE A 336 -0.67 11.33 -22.84
C ILE A 336 0.16 12.41 -23.51
N THR A 337 0.03 12.56 -24.82
CA THR A 337 0.79 13.57 -25.59
C THR A 337 -0.12 14.65 -26.14
N ASN A 338 0.45 15.83 -26.39
CA ASN A 338 -0.19 16.93 -27.09
C ASN A 338 -1.51 17.37 -26.45
N ILE A 339 -1.52 17.52 -25.12
CA ILE A 339 -2.67 18.03 -24.37
C ILE A 339 -2.86 19.50 -24.73
N ARG A 340 -4.01 19.84 -25.30
CA ARG A 340 -4.33 21.19 -25.76
C ARG A 340 -5.61 21.69 -25.16
N GLY A 341 -5.73 23.01 -25.05
CA GLY A 341 -6.95 23.63 -24.55
C GLY A 341 -6.93 25.14 -24.70
N SER A 342 -8.10 25.76 -24.55
CA SER A 342 -8.28 27.21 -24.66
C SER A 342 -8.80 27.79 -23.35
N LEU A 343 -8.34 28.98 -23.00
CA LEU A 343 -8.94 29.78 -21.94
C LEU A 343 -10.15 30.53 -22.51
N LEU A 344 -11.24 30.55 -21.74
CA LEU A 344 -12.50 31.20 -22.08
C LEU A 344 -12.84 32.25 -21.02
N ASP A 345 -13.21 33.45 -21.44
CA ASP A 345 -13.70 34.49 -20.54
C ASP A 345 -15.12 34.17 -20.03
N SER A 346 -15.65 35.04 -19.15
CA SER A 346 -17.00 34.89 -18.59
C SER A 346 -18.13 34.97 -19.61
N SER A 347 -17.87 35.47 -20.81
CA SER A 347 -18.80 35.50 -21.94
C SER A 347 -18.61 34.31 -22.89
N GLY A 348 -17.65 33.43 -22.62
CA GLY A 348 -17.31 32.28 -23.43
C GLY A 348 -16.38 32.57 -24.62
N ASN A 349 -15.79 33.77 -24.71
CA ASN A 349 -14.84 34.10 -25.77
C ASN A 349 -13.46 33.56 -25.43
N VAL A 350 -12.71 33.12 -26.45
CA VAL A 350 -11.33 32.67 -26.28
C VAL A 350 -10.43 33.83 -25.87
N ILE A 351 -9.61 33.60 -24.84
CA ILE A 351 -8.57 34.50 -24.37
C ILE A 351 -7.27 34.09 -25.06
N GLY A 352 -6.66 35.02 -25.82
CA GLY A 352 -5.44 34.77 -26.58
C GLY A 352 -5.62 33.74 -27.70
N SER A 353 -4.70 32.77 -27.75
CA SER A 353 -4.61 31.76 -28.81
C SER A 353 -5.65 30.67 -28.66
N THR A 354 -6.21 30.22 -29.78
CA THR A 354 -7.10 29.04 -29.80
C THR A 354 -6.29 27.75 -29.77
N ASN A 355 -6.61 26.88 -28.81
CA ASN A 355 -6.09 25.53 -28.67
C ASN A 355 -4.54 25.39 -28.65
N PRO A 356 -3.80 26.22 -27.88
CA PRO A 356 -2.37 26.02 -27.67
C PRO A 356 -2.06 24.66 -27.03
N ILE A 357 -0.83 24.18 -27.23
CA ILE A 357 -0.30 23.03 -26.48
C ILE A 357 -0.07 23.48 -25.04
N LEU A 358 -0.71 22.80 -24.10
CA LEU A 358 -0.53 23.06 -22.67
C LEU A 358 0.57 22.18 -22.10
N ILE A 359 0.60 20.92 -22.53
CA ILE A 359 1.59 19.91 -22.13
C ILE A 359 1.92 19.05 -23.36
N ASP A 360 3.21 19.00 -23.72
CA ASP A 360 3.69 18.19 -24.86
C ASP A 360 3.57 16.69 -24.58
N GLU A 361 3.98 16.26 -23.39
CA GLU A 361 3.89 14.88 -22.92
C GLU A 361 3.69 14.84 -21.41
N LEU A 362 2.79 13.96 -20.96
CA LEU A 362 2.52 13.64 -19.58
C LEU A 362 2.66 12.14 -19.38
N ALA A 363 3.75 11.71 -18.73
CA ALA A 363 4.05 10.30 -18.50
C ALA A 363 2.93 9.56 -17.77
N ALA A 364 2.91 8.22 -17.89
CA ALA A 364 1.98 7.36 -17.17
C ALA A 364 2.04 7.63 -15.66
N LYS A 365 0.87 7.66 -14.99
CA LYS A 365 0.74 7.93 -13.55
C LYS A 365 1.29 9.28 -13.03
N ALA A 366 1.90 10.08 -13.90
CA ALA A 366 2.56 11.33 -13.55
C ALA A 366 1.59 12.50 -13.47
N HIS A 367 2.09 13.62 -12.95
CA HIS A 367 1.37 14.88 -13.00
C HIS A 367 2.27 16.08 -13.28
N VAL A 368 1.67 17.15 -13.80
CA VAL A 368 2.33 18.43 -14.04
C VAL A 368 1.43 19.58 -13.57
N TRP A 369 2.05 20.64 -13.04
CA TRP A 369 1.35 21.86 -12.64
C TRP A 369 1.47 22.95 -13.70
N LYS A 370 0.36 23.68 -13.90
CA LYS A 370 0.34 24.98 -14.61
C LYS A 370 -0.35 26.01 -13.75
N ASN A 371 0.33 27.11 -13.45
CA ASN A 371 -0.28 28.24 -12.76
C ASN A 371 -0.86 29.28 -13.75
N ARG A 372 -1.61 30.26 -13.23
CA ARG A 372 -2.19 31.37 -14.02
C ARG A 372 -1.21 31.98 -15.02
N ASN A 373 0.01 32.30 -14.58
CA ASN A 373 0.99 33.00 -15.41
C ASN A 373 1.48 32.09 -16.55
N GLN A 374 1.76 30.82 -16.26
CA GLN A 374 2.15 29.85 -17.29
C GLN A 374 1.03 29.61 -18.31
N LEU A 375 -0.22 29.58 -17.87
CA LEU A 375 -1.38 29.47 -18.77
C LEU A 375 -1.53 30.72 -19.65
N SER A 376 -1.29 31.91 -19.09
CA SER A 376 -1.27 33.18 -19.82
C SER A 376 -0.16 33.22 -20.86
N ASP A 377 1.05 32.76 -20.53
CA ASP A 377 2.17 32.66 -21.46
C ASP A 377 1.86 31.72 -22.64
N LEU A 378 1.22 30.58 -22.36
CA LEU A 378 0.82 29.60 -23.38
C LEU A 378 -0.33 30.11 -24.26
N ALA A 379 -1.28 30.84 -23.69
CA ALA A 379 -2.36 31.48 -24.43
C ALA A 379 -1.85 32.69 -25.22
N GLY A 380 -0.82 33.38 -24.75
CA GLY A 380 -0.30 34.61 -25.32
C GLY A 380 -1.13 35.86 -25.00
N ASP A 381 -1.94 35.83 -23.93
CA ASP A 381 -2.76 36.95 -23.49
C ASP A 381 -3.05 36.89 -21.98
N THR A 382 -3.47 38.01 -21.41
CA THR A 382 -3.89 38.16 -20.02
C THR A 382 -5.40 38.40 -19.94
N TRP A 383 -5.99 38.18 -18.77
CA TRP A 383 -7.41 38.44 -18.56
C TRP A 383 -7.66 38.99 -17.16
N ASN A 384 -8.84 39.59 -17.03
CA ASN A 384 -9.41 40.03 -15.75
C ASN A 384 -10.62 39.17 -15.40
N GLY A 385 -10.95 39.11 -14.12
CA GLY A 385 -12.01 38.28 -13.57
C GLY A 385 -11.68 36.79 -13.72
N THR A 386 -12.73 35.98 -13.81
CA THR A 386 -12.60 34.53 -13.84
C THR A 386 -12.68 33.97 -15.26
N ALA A 387 -11.75 33.09 -15.59
CA ALA A 387 -11.74 32.32 -16.82
C ALA A 387 -12.03 30.82 -16.57
N SER A 388 -12.33 30.12 -17.65
CA SER A 388 -12.44 28.66 -17.70
C SER A 388 -11.41 28.11 -18.68
N LEU A 389 -10.66 27.09 -18.29
CA LEU A 389 -9.81 26.33 -19.18
C LEU A 389 -10.59 25.12 -19.71
N LYS A 390 -10.71 25.01 -21.04
CA LYS A 390 -11.32 23.85 -21.70
C LYS A 390 -10.30 23.07 -22.50
N ILE A 391 -10.18 21.78 -22.22
CA ILE A 391 -9.32 20.83 -22.94
C ILE A 391 -10.04 20.36 -24.19
N GLU A 392 -9.33 20.36 -25.31
CA GLU A 392 -9.84 19.89 -26.59
C GLU A 392 -9.55 18.40 -26.75
N ASN A 393 -10.58 17.59 -27.00
CA ASN A 393 -10.47 16.13 -27.10
C ASN A 393 -9.72 15.51 -25.91
N ALA A 394 -10.17 15.80 -24.70
CA ALA A 394 -9.54 15.31 -23.47
C ALA A 394 -9.43 13.78 -23.48
N ASP A 395 -8.26 13.27 -23.11
CA ASP A 395 -8.03 11.83 -22.93
C ASP A 395 -8.85 11.29 -21.75
N ASP A 396 -9.40 10.08 -21.88
CA ASP A 396 -10.21 9.44 -20.85
C ASP A 396 -9.44 9.23 -19.52
N ASN A 397 -8.10 9.21 -19.58
CA ASN A 397 -7.20 9.09 -18.42
C ASN A 397 -6.71 10.44 -17.88
N LEU A 398 -7.10 11.56 -18.47
CA LEU A 398 -6.73 12.87 -17.97
C LEU A 398 -7.62 13.27 -16.79
N ARG A 399 -7.02 13.74 -15.71
CA ARG A 399 -7.71 14.39 -14.59
C ARG A 399 -7.12 15.78 -14.35
N LEU A 400 -7.99 16.74 -14.06
CA LEU A 400 -7.65 18.13 -13.81
C LEU A 400 -8.08 18.50 -12.39
N LEU A 401 -7.16 19.04 -11.61
CA LEU A 401 -7.41 19.50 -10.25
C LEU A 401 -7.09 20.99 -10.16
N ASN A 402 -8.10 21.80 -9.87
CA ASN A 402 -7.96 23.24 -9.69
C ASN A 402 -7.77 23.62 -8.22
N LEU A 403 -6.59 24.15 -7.88
CA LEU A 403 -6.32 24.76 -6.59
C LEU A 403 -6.11 26.27 -6.72
N ASN A 404 -6.97 27.06 -6.07
CA ASN A 404 -6.72 28.48 -5.89
C ASN A 404 -6.03 28.71 -4.55
N PHE A 405 -4.87 29.37 -4.59
CA PHE A 405 -4.10 29.75 -3.42
C PHE A 405 -4.56 31.12 -2.93
N ILE A 406 -5.33 31.10 -1.83
CA ILE A 406 -6.06 32.25 -1.30
C ILE A 406 -5.30 32.86 -0.12
N ASN A 407 -5.19 34.20 -0.11
CA ASN A 407 -4.58 34.99 0.96
C ASN A 407 -3.14 34.59 1.29
N ASN A 408 -2.44 33.94 0.36
CA ASN A 408 -1.10 33.39 0.57
C ASN A 408 -1.01 32.34 1.70
N GLU A 409 -2.14 31.72 2.04
CA GLU A 409 -2.26 30.84 3.21
C GLU A 409 -2.84 29.47 2.88
N THR A 410 -3.85 29.39 2.02
CA THR A 410 -4.66 28.17 1.87
C THR A 410 -4.99 27.85 0.42
N PHE A 411 -4.81 26.59 0.03
CA PHE A 411 -5.33 26.08 -1.23
C PHE A 411 -6.77 25.61 -1.08
N PHE A 412 -7.64 26.05 -1.98
CA PHE A 412 -9.02 25.59 -2.09
C PHE A 412 -9.22 24.86 -3.41
N ASN A 413 -9.80 23.65 -3.35
CA ASN A 413 -10.14 22.88 -4.53
C ASN A 413 -11.50 23.36 -5.09
N PHE A 414 -11.48 23.87 -6.32
CA PHE A 414 -12.66 24.38 -7.04
C PHE A 414 -13.16 23.43 -8.15
N SER A 415 -12.73 22.17 -8.14
CA SER A 415 -13.04 21.19 -9.19
C SER A 415 -14.37 20.46 -8.99
N CYS A 416 -14.97 20.50 -7.79
CA CYS A 416 -16.24 19.82 -7.53
C CYS A 416 -17.41 20.68 -8.04
N TYR A 417 -18.33 20.07 -8.79
CA TYR A 417 -19.60 20.67 -9.17
C TYR A 417 -20.72 19.67 -8.91
N GLU A 418 -21.91 20.17 -8.56
CA GLU A 418 -23.14 19.41 -8.70
C GLU A 418 -23.77 19.77 -10.04
N SER A 419 -23.97 18.78 -10.91
CA SER A 419 -24.77 18.98 -12.11
C SER A 419 -26.24 19.02 -11.72
N GLY A 420 -26.87 20.19 -11.82
CA GLY A 420 -28.32 20.31 -11.73
C GLY A 420 -28.96 19.64 -12.96
N GLN A 421 -29.86 18.68 -12.73
CA GLN A 421 -30.74 18.15 -13.78
C GLN A 421 -31.99 19.00 -13.94
#